data_AF-A0A7R9VT61-F1
#
_entry.id   AF-A0A7R9VT61-F1
#
_cell.length_a   1.000
_cell.length_b   1.000
_cell.length_c   1.000
_cell.angle_alpha   90.00
_cell.angle_beta   90.00
_cell.angle_gamma   90.00
#
_symmetry.space_group_name_H-M   'P 1'
#
loop_
_entity.id
_entity.type
_entity.pdbx_description
1 polymer ?
#
loop_
_entity_poly.entity_id
_entity_poly.type
_entity_poly.pdbx_seq_one_letter_code
_entity_poly.pdbx_strand_id
1 'polypeptide(L)'
;ERLTASPRIIDMYGHCAFSVTVEALDEEVEEFVVPGSGYAKHLDDSEDLDIRNKYTVTEKVEIALAMAESIADLHGFKDGIIVHDDIQLCQWLRTKEGKLKLGDFNRAEVMLWDDEAQEYCKYNNGQGFGNYRAPEEFAAEDLNEQIDVFSMGNNI
;
A
#
# COMPACT_ATOMS: atom_id res chain seq x y z
N GLU A 1 9.70 -21.93 -4.51
CA GLU A 1 8.26 -21.73 -4.23
C GLU A 1 8.02 -20.23 -4.11
N ARG A 2 7.14 -19.64 -4.93
CA ARG A 2 6.92 -18.18 -4.99
C ARG A 2 5.70 -17.73 -4.16
N LEU A 3 5.06 -18.65 -3.45
CA LEU A 3 3.77 -18.41 -2.77
C LEU A 3 3.89 -17.65 -1.45
N THR A 4 5.11 -17.45 -0.93
CA THR A 4 5.36 -16.67 0.30
C THR A 4 6.77 -16.08 0.26
N ALA A 5 6.97 -15.04 -0.57
CA ALA A 5 8.28 -14.39 -0.70
C ALA A 5 8.62 -13.45 0.47
N SER A 6 7.60 -12.90 1.14
CA SER A 6 7.74 -12.02 2.30
C SER A 6 6.68 -12.36 3.35
N PRO A 7 7.02 -12.32 4.66
CA PRO A 7 6.04 -12.48 5.73
C PRO A 7 5.13 -11.25 5.92
N ARG A 8 5.32 -10.19 5.13
CA ARG A 8 4.58 -8.91 5.19
C ARG A 8 3.61 -8.74 4.03
N ILE A 9 3.54 -9.71 3.13
CA ILE A 9 2.61 -9.74 2.01
C ILE A 9 1.60 -10.86 2.27
N ILE A 10 0.36 -10.65 1.84
CA ILE A 10 -0.70 -11.65 1.99
C ILE A 10 -0.33 -12.97 1.27
N ASP A 11 -0.52 -14.10 1.95
CA ASP A 11 -0.26 -15.40 1.34
C ASP A 11 -1.38 -15.73 0.35
N MET A 12 -1.01 -16.00 -0.91
CA MET A 12 -1.91 -16.52 -1.93
C MET A 12 -1.77 -18.03 -2.05
N TYR A 13 -2.85 -18.77 -1.76
CA TYR A 13 -2.87 -20.23 -1.81
C TYR A 13 -3.32 -20.78 -3.16
N GLY A 14 -3.98 -19.97 -3.99
CA GLY A 14 -4.40 -20.38 -5.32
C GLY A 14 -5.27 -19.34 -6.01
N HIS A 15 -5.62 -19.61 -7.26
CA HIS A 15 -6.54 -18.80 -8.04
C HIS A 15 -7.44 -19.68 -8.92
N CYS A 16 -8.61 -19.16 -9.27
CA CYS A 16 -9.50 -19.70 -10.28
C CYS A 16 -10.09 -18.54 -11.09
N ALA A 17 -9.65 -18.39 -12.34
CA ALA A 17 -9.99 -17.25 -13.18
C ALA A 17 -9.70 -15.91 -12.49
N PHE A 18 -10.74 -15.14 -12.16
CA PHE A 18 -10.65 -13.83 -11.51
C PHE A 18 -10.76 -13.89 -9.98
N SER A 19 -10.79 -15.08 -9.39
CA SER A 19 -10.84 -15.26 -7.94
C SER A 19 -9.51 -15.78 -7.43
N VAL A 20 -9.10 -15.30 -6.25
CA VAL A 20 -7.94 -15.78 -5.51
C VAL A 20 -8.37 -16.35 -4.16
N THR A 21 -7.67 -17.38 -3.70
CA THR A 21 -7.78 -17.87 -2.33
C THR A 21 -6.56 -17.35 -1.58
N VAL A 22 -6.82 -16.51 -0.58
CA VAL A 22 -5.79 -15.89 0.26
C VAL A 22 -5.92 -16.36 1.71
N GLU A 23 -4.91 -16.08 2.52
CA GLU A 23 -5.02 -16.26 3.96
C GLU A 23 -6.16 -15.43 4.56
N ALA A 24 -6.79 -15.96 5.60
CA ALA A 24 -7.84 -15.25 6.32
C ALA A 24 -7.20 -14.25 7.29
N LEU A 25 -7.53 -12.97 7.13
CA LEU A 25 -7.10 -11.86 7.97
C LEU A 25 -8.33 -11.18 8.58
N ASP A 26 -8.15 -10.52 9.73
CA ASP A 26 -9.29 -10.11 10.57
C ASP A 26 -9.81 -8.71 10.23
N GLU A 27 -8.95 -7.70 10.25
CA GLU A 27 -9.36 -6.27 10.19
C GLU A 27 -8.39 -5.46 9.32
N GLU A 28 -8.91 -4.50 8.57
CA GLU A 28 -8.15 -3.51 7.79
C GLU A 28 -7.56 -2.44 8.71
N VAL A 29 -6.37 -1.91 8.37
CA VAL A 29 -5.73 -0.84 9.17
C VAL A 29 -6.61 0.41 9.25
N GLU A 30 -7.31 0.75 8.17
CA GLU A 30 -8.22 1.90 8.15
C GLU A 30 -9.30 1.80 9.24
N GLU A 31 -9.93 0.63 9.41
CA GLU A 31 -11.03 0.43 10.35
C GLU A 31 -10.64 0.67 11.81
N PHE A 32 -9.44 0.27 12.22
CA PHE A 32 -9.01 0.42 13.60
C PHE A 32 -8.19 1.69 13.88
N VAL A 33 -7.54 2.29 12.87
CA VAL A 33 -6.79 3.54 13.02
C VAL A 33 -7.69 4.77 12.89
N VAL A 34 -8.67 4.73 11.99
CA VAL A 34 -9.57 5.87 11.68
C VAL A 34 -11.00 5.51 12.09
N PRO A 35 -11.38 5.69 13.36
CA PRO A 35 -12.72 5.29 13.80
C PRO A 35 -13.78 6.22 13.23
N GLY A 36 -14.80 5.63 12.60
CA GLY A 36 -15.92 6.36 11.99
C GLY A 36 -16.15 5.94 10.56
N SER A 37 -16.84 6.77 9.78
CA SER A 37 -17.04 6.55 8.35
C SER A 37 -17.06 7.87 7.58
N GLY A 38 -16.57 7.81 6.34
CA GLY A 38 -16.52 8.95 5.42
C GLY A 38 -15.35 9.90 5.66
N TYR A 39 -15.24 10.91 4.80
CA TYR A 39 -14.19 11.92 4.86
C TYR A 39 -14.57 13.10 5.76
N ALA A 40 -13.62 13.60 6.55
CA ALA A 40 -13.78 14.86 7.27
C ALA A 40 -14.07 15.99 6.26
N LYS A 41 -15.23 16.64 6.38
CA LYS A 41 -15.64 17.71 5.46
C LYS A 41 -14.99 19.05 5.79
N HIS A 42 -14.59 19.24 7.04
CA HIS A 42 -13.94 20.43 7.56
C HIS A 42 -12.86 19.97 8.55
N LEU A 43 -11.60 20.30 8.24
CA LEU A 43 -10.51 20.25 9.20
C LEU A 43 -10.59 21.58 9.95
N ASP A 44 -11.08 21.55 11.18
CA ASP A 44 -11.07 22.72 12.05
C ASP A 44 -9.72 22.77 12.78
N ASP A 45 -8.73 23.40 12.14
CA ASP A 45 -7.37 23.55 12.68
C ASP A 45 -7.33 24.52 13.90
N SER A 46 -8.48 25.07 14.31
CA SER A 46 -8.58 26.05 15.40
C SER A 46 -8.93 25.46 16.77
N GLU A 47 -9.32 24.18 16.82
CA GLU A 47 -9.62 23.47 18.07
C GLU A 47 -8.48 22.50 18.49
N ASP A 48 -8.46 22.16 19.77
CA ASP A 48 -7.56 21.14 20.32
C ASP A 48 -7.72 19.82 19.55
N LEU A 49 -6.61 19.10 19.33
CA LEU A 49 -6.60 17.82 18.60
C LEU A 49 -7.55 16.81 19.27
N ASP A 50 -8.66 16.49 18.61
CA ASP A 50 -9.57 15.42 19.01
C ASP A 50 -8.96 14.07 18.62
N ILE A 51 -8.21 13.48 19.56
CA ILE A 51 -7.54 12.20 19.36
C ILE A 51 -8.58 11.09 19.29
N ARG A 52 -8.84 10.62 18.07
CA ARG A 52 -9.87 9.62 17.78
C ARG A 52 -9.47 8.19 18.13
N ASN A 53 -8.20 7.83 18.04
CA ASN A 53 -7.69 6.49 18.35
C ASN A 53 -6.82 6.48 19.62
N LYS A 54 -6.71 5.32 20.27
CA LYS A 54 -5.98 5.18 21.55
C LYS A 54 -4.53 4.70 21.39
N TYR A 55 -3.99 4.76 20.17
CA TYR A 55 -2.63 4.30 19.89
C TYR A 55 -1.60 5.28 20.46
N THR A 56 -0.63 4.73 21.18
CA THR A 56 0.58 5.42 21.61
C THR A 56 1.42 5.82 20.40
N VAL A 57 2.35 6.76 20.60
CA VAL A 57 3.31 7.15 19.54
C VAL A 57 4.11 5.94 19.06
N THR A 58 4.51 5.05 19.98
CA THR A 58 5.26 3.84 19.64
C THR A 58 4.44 2.92 18.74
N GLU A 59 3.18 2.63 19.09
CA GLU A 59 2.32 1.77 18.26
C GLU A 59 2.08 2.38 16.86
N LYS A 60 1.92 3.71 16.76
CA LYS A 60 1.80 4.39 15.46
C LYS A 60 3.05 4.22 14.61
N VAL A 61 4.23 4.38 15.22
CA VAL A 61 5.52 4.17 14.52
C VAL A 61 5.70 2.71 14.12
N GLU A 62 5.28 1.76 14.95
CA GLU A 62 5.34 0.32 14.63
C GLU A 62 4.42 -0.04 13.44
N ILE A 63 3.21 0.53 13.39
CA ILE A 63 2.30 0.39 12.24
C ILE A 63 2.95 0.97 10.97
N ALA A 64 3.42 2.22 11.03
CA ALA A 64 4.07 2.89 9.92
C ALA A 64 5.30 2.11 9.41
N LEU A 65 6.10 1.57 10.34
CA LEU A 65 7.27 0.77 10.01
C LEU A 65 6.85 -0.52 9.29
N ALA A 66 5.86 -1.25 9.80
CA ALA A 66 5.39 -2.48 9.17
C ALA A 66 4.87 -2.23 7.74
N MET A 67 4.15 -1.12 7.53
CA MET A 67 3.69 -0.70 6.20
C MET A 67 4.87 -0.38 5.28
N ALA A 68 5.82 0.44 5.73
CA ALA A 68 7.00 0.80 4.95
C ALA A 68 7.87 -0.41 4.58
N GLU A 69 8.07 -1.34 5.51
CA GLU A 69 8.83 -2.58 5.26
C GLU A 69 8.13 -3.47 4.23
N SER A 70 6.79 -3.52 4.20
CA SER A 70 6.05 -4.29 3.18
C SER A 70 6.20 -3.68 1.78
N ILE A 71 6.22 -2.35 1.65
CA ILE A 71 6.48 -1.67 0.37
C ILE A 71 7.94 -1.90 -0.06
N ALA A 72 8.88 -1.83 0.88
CA ALA A 72 10.29 -2.12 0.61
C ALA A 72 10.51 -3.56 0.11
N ASP A 73 9.72 -4.53 0.58
CA ASP A 73 9.77 -5.91 0.07
C ASP A 73 9.32 -6.02 -1.40
N LEU A 74 8.39 -5.16 -1.85
CA LEU A 74 7.94 -5.09 -3.25
C LEU A 74 8.99 -4.40 -4.14
N HIS A 75 9.45 -3.23 -3.71
CA HIS A 75 10.41 -2.42 -4.48
C HIS A 75 11.80 -3.08 -4.53
N GLY A 76 12.18 -3.78 -3.45
CA GLY A 76 13.43 -4.52 -3.33
C GLY A 76 13.36 -5.96 -3.86
N PHE A 77 12.27 -6.36 -4.52
CA PHE A 77 12.13 -7.73 -4.98
C PHE A 77 13.18 -8.07 -6.05
N LYS A 78 13.96 -9.12 -5.78
CA LYS A 78 15.18 -9.45 -6.52
C LYS A 78 15.02 -9.74 -8.02
N ASP A 79 13.81 -10.13 -8.44
CA ASP A 79 13.54 -10.52 -9.83
C ASP A 79 12.83 -9.39 -10.62
N GLY A 80 12.63 -8.22 -10.01
CA GLY A 80 11.97 -7.07 -10.64
C GLY A 80 11.30 -6.15 -9.61
N ILE A 81 11.30 -4.84 -9.86
CA ILE A 81 10.58 -3.87 -9.02
C ILE A 81 9.08 -4.08 -9.20
N ILE A 82 8.38 -4.29 -8.09
CA ILE A 82 6.92 -4.40 -8.07
C ILE A 82 6.37 -3.10 -7.48
N VAL A 83 5.56 -2.37 -8.26
CA VAL A 83 4.87 -1.17 -7.79
C VAL A 83 3.44 -1.55 -7.44
N HIS A 84 2.96 -1.18 -6.25
CA HIS A 84 1.62 -1.54 -5.81
C HIS A 84 0.54 -0.72 -6.51
N ASP A 85 0.80 0.57 -6.76
CA ASP A 85 -0.07 1.50 -7.48
C ASP A 85 -1.48 1.68 -6.86
N ASP A 86 -1.62 1.37 -5.57
CA ASP A 86 -2.84 1.64 -4.80
C ASP A 86 -2.60 1.66 -3.29
N ILE A 87 -1.55 2.34 -2.85
CA ILE A 87 -1.21 2.41 -1.43
C ILE A 87 -2.25 3.23 -0.65
N GLN A 88 -3.05 2.54 0.16
CA GLN A 88 -4.09 3.10 1.04
C GLN A 88 -4.17 2.29 2.34
N LEU A 89 -4.59 2.91 3.46
CA LEU A 89 -4.69 2.23 4.76
C LEU A 89 -5.50 0.92 4.69
N CYS A 90 -6.57 0.86 3.91
CA CYS A 90 -7.40 -0.35 3.75
C CYS A 90 -6.67 -1.54 3.11
N GLN A 91 -5.54 -1.32 2.42
CA GLN A 91 -4.78 -2.39 1.78
C GLN A 91 -3.90 -3.20 2.73
N TRP A 92 -3.73 -2.72 3.98
CA TRP A 92 -3.09 -3.50 5.02
C TRP A 92 -4.12 -4.18 5.91
N LEU A 93 -3.92 -5.47 6.09
CA LEU A 93 -4.77 -6.32 6.91
C LEU A 93 -3.99 -6.83 8.12
N ARG A 94 -4.66 -6.93 9.27
CA ARG A 94 -4.08 -7.40 10.52
C ARG A 94 -4.34 -8.90 10.73
N THR A 95 -3.27 -9.64 11.04
CA THR A 95 -3.38 -11.05 11.47
C THR A 95 -3.88 -11.14 12.90
N LYS A 96 -4.33 -12.34 13.32
CA LYS A 96 -4.74 -12.63 14.70
C LYS A 96 -3.64 -12.37 15.73
N GLU A 97 -2.38 -12.51 15.31
CA GLU A 97 -1.19 -12.24 16.12
C GLU A 97 -0.79 -10.75 16.11
N GLY A 98 -1.56 -9.88 15.46
CA GLY A 98 -1.34 -8.44 15.42
C GLY A 98 -0.32 -7.98 14.39
N LYS A 99 0.10 -8.84 13.46
CA LYS A 99 1.03 -8.44 12.38
C LYS A 99 0.25 -7.81 11.23
N LEU A 100 0.87 -6.87 10.51
CA LEU A 100 0.29 -6.30 9.30
C LEU A 100 0.82 -7.02 8.06
N LYS A 101 -0.08 -7.25 7.10
CA LYS A 101 0.24 -7.77 5.77
C LYS A 101 -0.42 -6.92 4.69
N LEU A 102 0.33 -6.60 3.65
CA LEU A 102 -0.14 -5.86 2.47
C LEU A 102 -0.87 -6.82 1.51
N GLY A 103 -2.04 -6.41 1.04
CA GLY A 103 -2.89 -7.12 0.10
C GLY A 103 -3.38 -6.23 -1.05
N ASP A 104 -4.35 -6.74 -1.82
CA ASP A 104 -4.98 -6.06 -2.98
C ASP A 104 -4.02 -5.58 -4.08
N PHE A 105 -3.48 -6.53 -4.84
CA PHE A 105 -2.58 -6.28 -5.97
C PHE A 105 -3.31 -6.01 -7.28
N ASN A 106 -4.57 -5.57 -7.28
CA ASN A 106 -5.36 -5.41 -8.51
C ASN A 106 -4.80 -4.35 -9.48
N ARG A 107 -3.99 -3.43 -8.97
CA ARG A 107 -3.32 -2.37 -9.76
C ARG A 107 -1.81 -2.56 -9.87
N ALA A 108 -1.26 -3.58 -9.22
CA ALA A 108 0.18 -3.71 -9.11
C ALA A 108 0.81 -3.95 -10.48
N GLU A 109 1.95 -3.28 -10.71
CA GLU A 109 2.72 -3.34 -11.94
C GLU A 109 4.10 -3.93 -11.64
N VAL A 110 4.59 -4.79 -12.54
CA VAL A 110 5.96 -5.30 -12.46
C VAL A 110 6.78 -4.57 -13.51
N MET A 111 7.69 -3.70 -13.07
CA MET A 111 8.50 -2.92 -13.99
C MET A 111 9.38 -3.84 -14.83
N LEU A 112 9.29 -3.69 -16.16
CA LEU A 112 10.09 -4.46 -17.10
C LEU A 112 11.52 -3.91 -17.15
N TRP A 113 12.49 -4.78 -17.35
CA TRP A 113 13.89 -4.38 -17.52
C TRP A 113 14.21 -4.11 -19.00
N ASP A 114 14.83 -2.97 -19.30
CA ASP A 114 15.36 -2.64 -20.62
C ASP A 114 16.83 -3.06 -20.71
N ASP A 115 17.11 -4.10 -21.50
CA ASP A 115 18.47 -4.60 -21.72
C ASP A 115 19.37 -3.62 -22.50
N GLU A 116 18.82 -2.71 -23.29
CA GLU A 116 19.60 -1.71 -24.04
C GLU A 116 19.95 -0.50 -23.17
N ALA A 117 18.96 0.03 -22.45
CA ALA A 117 19.14 1.19 -21.57
C ALA A 117 19.77 0.84 -20.21
N GLN A 118 19.75 -0.45 -19.82
CA GLN A 118 20.23 -0.94 -18.52
C GLN A 118 19.50 -0.28 -17.34
N GLU A 119 18.19 -0.10 -17.47
CA GLU A 119 17.31 0.44 -16.45
C GLU A 119 15.92 -0.19 -16.50
N TYR A 120 15.11 0.02 -15.45
CA TYR A 120 13.71 -0.40 -15.46
C TYR A 120 12.86 0.57 -16.29
N CYS A 121 12.04 0.02 -17.19
CA CYS A 121 11.02 0.74 -17.93
C CYS A 121 10.02 1.34 -16.96
N LYS A 122 9.80 2.64 -17.11
CA LYS A 122 8.61 3.29 -16.54
C LYS A 122 7.35 2.83 -17.25
N TYR A 123 6.21 2.97 -16.59
CA TYR A 123 4.91 2.55 -17.11
C TYR A 123 3.89 3.69 -17.03
N ASN A 124 2.77 3.55 -17.72
CA ASN A 124 1.73 4.59 -17.74
C ASN A 124 0.35 3.94 -17.62
N ASN A 125 -0.34 4.22 -16.52
CA ASN A 125 -1.69 3.71 -16.23
C ASN A 125 -2.80 4.70 -16.62
N GLY A 126 -2.47 5.67 -17.47
CA GLY A 126 -3.35 6.77 -17.85
C GLY A 126 -3.52 7.78 -16.73
N GLN A 127 -4.56 8.60 -16.85
CA GLN A 127 -4.87 9.61 -15.83
C GLN A 127 -5.36 8.95 -14.54
N GLY A 128 -4.65 9.21 -13.45
CA GLY A 128 -5.00 8.75 -12.10
C GLY A 128 -6.28 9.41 -11.56
N PHE A 129 -6.97 8.68 -10.68
CA PHE A 129 -8.11 9.16 -9.91
C PHE A 129 -7.99 8.63 -8.47
N GLY A 130 -8.32 9.45 -7.47
CA GLY A 130 -8.29 9.05 -6.07
C GLY A 130 -7.64 10.08 -5.17
N ASN A 131 -7.67 9.82 -3.86
CA ASN A 131 -7.24 10.79 -2.84
C ASN A 131 -5.75 10.68 -2.49
N TYR A 132 -5.12 9.53 -2.74
CA TYR A 132 -3.74 9.24 -2.33
C TYR A 132 -2.74 9.25 -3.50
N ARG A 133 -3.18 9.69 -4.67
CA ARG A 133 -2.43 9.62 -5.93
C ARG A 133 -1.34 10.70 -6.00
N ALA A 134 -0.16 10.33 -6.47
CA ALA A 134 0.94 11.24 -6.74
C ALA A 134 0.60 12.22 -7.88
N PRO A 135 1.17 13.44 -7.89
CA PRO A 135 0.89 14.44 -8.93
C PRO A 135 1.14 13.94 -10.36
N GLU A 136 2.20 13.16 -10.57
CA GLU A 136 2.58 12.57 -11.86
C GLU A 136 1.52 11.60 -12.40
N GLU A 137 0.76 10.94 -11.52
CA GLU A 137 -0.35 10.06 -11.92
C GLU A 137 -1.49 10.87 -12.55
N PHE A 138 -1.80 12.06 -12.02
CA PHE A 138 -2.81 12.95 -12.60
C PHE A 138 -2.38 13.58 -13.92
N ALA A 139 -1.06 13.77 -14.10
CA ALA A 139 -0.48 14.26 -15.33
C ALA A 139 -0.40 13.17 -16.43
N ALA A 140 -0.74 11.91 -16.09
CA ALA A 140 -0.55 10.75 -16.94
C ALA A 140 0.90 10.68 -17.47
N GLU A 141 1.86 10.97 -16.59
CA GLU A 141 3.29 10.84 -16.86
C GLU A 141 3.74 9.38 -16.71
N ASP A 142 4.99 9.12 -17.11
CA ASP A 142 5.61 7.81 -16.92
C ASP A 142 5.97 7.60 -15.44
N LEU A 143 5.34 6.60 -14.85
CA LEU A 143 5.33 6.25 -13.44
C LEU A 143 6.43 5.24 -13.09
N ASN A 144 6.76 5.20 -11.81
CA ASN A 144 7.65 4.24 -11.20
C ASN A 144 7.28 4.02 -9.72
N GLU A 145 8.12 3.28 -8.98
CA GLU A 145 7.91 2.92 -7.58
C GLU A 145 7.72 4.11 -6.62
N GLN A 146 8.10 5.32 -7.04
CA GLN A 146 8.01 6.52 -6.21
C GLN A 146 6.55 6.94 -5.94
N ILE A 147 5.58 6.53 -6.76
CA ILE A 147 4.16 6.82 -6.50
C ILE A 147 3.67 6.13 -5.21
N ASP A 148 4.19 4.94 -4.90
CA ASP A 148 3.88 4.23 -3.64
C ASP A 148 4.48 4.99 -2.45
N VAL A 149 5.67 5.57 -2.62
CA VAL A 149 6.34 6.39 -1.57
C VAL A 149 5.54 7.65 -1.29
N PHE A 150 5.08 8.34 -2.34
CA PHE A 150 4.19 9.49 -2.19
C PHE A 150 2.90 9.12 -1.45
N SER A 151 2.23 8.07 -1.92
CA SER A 151 0.98 7.59 -1.35
C SER A 151 1.16 7.22 0.13
N MET A 152 2.21 6.48 0.47
CA MET A 152 2.54 6.10 1.85
C MET A 152 2.73 7.33 2.75
N GLY A 153 3.44 8.35 2.27
CA GLY A 153 3.63 9.60 3.00
C GLY A 153 2.36 10.40 3.26
N ASN A 154 1.28 10.15 2.51
CA ASN A 154 -0.02 10.82 2.66
C ASN A 154 -1.09 9.95 3.36
N ASN A 155 -0.77 8.70 3.70
CA ASN A 155 -1.66 7.80 4.44
C ASN A 155 -1.60 7.98 5.96
N ILE A 156 -0.56 8.63 6.49
CA ILE A 156 -0.22 8.67 7.93
C ILE A 156 -0.18 10.11 8.44
#